data_AF-A0A2H1YIM2-F1
#
_entry.id   AF-A0A2H1YIM2-F1
#
_cell.length_a   1.000
_cell.length_b   1.000
_cell.length_c   1.000
_cell.angle_alpha   90.00
_cell.angle_beta   90.00
_cell.angle_gamma   90.00
#
_symmetry.space_group_name_H-M   'P 1'
#
loop_
_entity.id
_entity.type
_entity.pdbx_description
1 polymer ?
#
loop_
_entity_poly.entity_id
_entity_poly.type
_entity_poly.pdbx_seq_one_letter_code
_entity_poly.pdbx_strand_id
1 'polypeptide(L)'
;MKRLLLLALIGVTIISCEKEKPKPVKDYLILSGTIENFKKREVTLTGFNFEKKIKFDKKTRSFSDTLRIKENGYYTLKANRKPVNLYLSDTVDTKIIFDYKNADAIKFEGGYANINTYFVEKNKKFGEILVSANNLFSLQESDFLAKMDQYKEALIDLSIANNLPTDFLKKEVKNINYEYLRNLSNYQDFYATLTENDKFVVSADFPNPLKNFNYSSGEDYVNSYAYRKMLETQLEVIAKEKNEEGGDYYLTYLETIQTEVNDPLAKNDLLYKKAKNGITFTDNLKEFHDKFMQYSTDEMHKKEISESYHILKATAKGQPAPKFSNFENYKGGTTSLDDLLNKGNYLYIDVWATWCAYCKREIPLLKNLEEEYHGKKLTFVSISVDDKKQHEKWKQTIVDREMTGIQLFSGKKQADLEWAQKFLIKGLPKFIIIAPDGTIVSPNAPAPSQGEKLTNIFDELGI
;
A
#
# COMPACT_ATOMS: atom_id res chain seq x y z
N MET A 1 -9.09 95.93 -44.22
CA MET A 1 -10.40 95.38 -43.80
C MET A 1 -10.59 94.08 -44.56
N LYS A 2 -10.73 92.87 -44.01
CA LYS A 2 -11.19 92.39 -42.70
C LYS A 2 -10.38 91.16 -42.28
N ARG A 3 -10.24 91.01 -40.97
CA ARG A 3 -9.65 89.88 -40.25
C ARG A 3 -10.41 88.58 -40.52
N LEU A 4 -9.73 87.45 -40.60
CA LEU A 4 -10.31 86.14 -40.28
C LEU A 4 -9.27 85.27 -39.57
N LEU A 5 -9.70 84.76 -38.42
CA LEU A 5 -8.90 84.14 -37.38
C LEU A 5 -8.35 82.76 -37.78
N LEU A 6 -7.10 82.51 -37.36
CA LEU A 6 -6.58 81.17 -37.10
C LEU A 6 -7.37 80.51 -35.96
N LEU A 7 -7.86 79.30 -36.19
CA LEU A 7 -8.19 78.32 -35.14
C LEU A 7 -7.65 76.97 -35.59
N ALA A 8 -6.44 76.64 -35.15
CA ALA A 8 -5.88 75.30 -35.25
C ALA A 8 -6.49 74.44 -34.14
N LEU A 9 -7.39 73.52 -34.51
CA LEU A 9 -7.82 72.44 -33.62
C LEU A 9 -6.73 71.36 -33.61
N ILE A 10 -5.90 71.37 -32.56
CA ILE A 10 -5.02 70.24 -32.23
C ILE A 10 -5.90 69.17 -31.57
N GLY A 11 -6.30 68.17 -32.36
CA GLY A 11 -6.88 66.95 -31.83
C GLY A 11 -5.79 66.13 -31.13
N VAL A 12 -5.79 66.15 -29.80
CA VAL A 12 -4.96 65.24 -28.99
C VAL A 12 -5.58 63.85 -29.09
N THR A 13 -5.01 62.98 -29.92
CA THR A 13 -5.25 61.54 -29.85
C THR A 13 -4.61 61.01 -28.57
N ILE A 14 -5.42 60.79 -27.54
CA ILE A 14 -5.01 60.06 -26.34
C ILE A 14 -4.91 58.59 -26.74
N ILE A 15 -3.71 58.13 -27.10
CA ILE A 15 -3.41 56.71 -27.22
C ILE A 15 -3.39 56.15 -25.80
N SER A 16 -4.51 55.56 -25.38
CA SER A 16 -4.56 54.76 -24.15
C SER A 16 -3.78 53.47 -24.39
N CYS A 17 -2.50 53.45 -24.01
CA CYS A 17 -1.78 52.21 -23.77
C CYS A 17 -2.40 51.51 -22.56
N GLU A 18 -3.43 50.70 -22.77
CA GLU A 18 -3.75 49.61 -21.84
C GLU A 18 -2.55 48.66 -21.86
N LYS A 19 -1.69 48.75 -20.83
CA LYS A 19 -0.78 47.66 -20.50
C LYS A 19 -1.67 46.44 -20.28
N GLU A 20 -1.68 45.49 -21.22
CA GLU A 20 -2.35 44.19 -21.03
C GLU A 20 -1.90 43.65 -19.68
N LYS A 21 -2.84 43.58 -18.73
CA LYS A 21 -2.59 42.89 -17.46
C LYS A 21 -2.22 41.45 -17.84
N PRO A 22 -1.09 40.90 -17.36
CA PRO A 22 -0.73 39.53 -17.68
C PRO A 22 -1.91 38.63 -17.33
N LYS A 23 -2.41 37.88 -18.33
CA LYS A 23 -3.50 36.93 -18.14
C LYS A 23 -3.10 36.02 -16.97
N PRO A 24 -4.01 35.76 -16.01
CA PRO A 24 -3.69 34.90 -14.87
C PRO A 24 -3.18 33.55 -15.41
N VAL A 25 -1.98 33.16 -14.98
CA VAL A 25 -1.39 31.87 -15.33
C VAL A 25 -2.30 30.81 -14.75
N LYS A 26 -2.84 29.95 -15.62
CA LYS A 26 -3.66 28.81 -15.20
C LYS A 26 -2.79 27.91 -14.30
N ASP A 27 -3.27 27.62 -13.10
CA ASP A 27 -2.57 26.81 -12.07
C ASP A 27 -3.38 25.53 -11.69
N TYR A 28 -4.32 25.15 -12.55
CA TYR A 28 -5.22 24.04 -12.34
C TYR A 28 -5.54 23.32 -13.65
N LEU A 29 -5.96 22.06 -13.54
CA LEU A 29 -6.51 21.28 -14.64
C LEU A 29 -7.99 21.00 -14.35
N ILE A 30 -8.81 20.96 -15.39
CA ILE A 30 -10.17 20.46 -15.34
C ILE A 30 -10.13 19.01 -15.81
N LEU A 31 -10.43 18.10 -14.88
CA LEU A 31 -10.62 16.69 -15.20
C LEU A 31 -12.11 16.43 -15.31
N SER A 32 -12.56 16.02 -16.49
CA SER A 32 -13.96 15.77 -16.75
C SER A 32 -14.19 14.48 -17.53
N GLY A 33 -15.44 14.05 -17.63
CA GLY A 33 -15.76 12.93 -18.50
C GLY A 33 -17.21 12.51 -18.48
N THR A 34 -17.55 11.63 -19.41
CA THR A 34 -18.85 10.98 -19.55
C THR A 34 -18.65 9.46 -19.48
N ILE A 35 -19.43 8.80 -18.64
CA ILE A 35 -19.35 7.34 -18.48
C ILE A 35 -20.74 6.73 -18.68
N GLU A 36 -20.94 6.11 -19.83
CA GLU A 36 -22.17 5.38 -20.13
C GLU A 36 -22.28 4.13 -19.27
N ASN A 37 -23.51 3.70 -18.96
CA ASN A 37 -23.81 2.52 -18.14
C ASN A 37 -23.16 2.48 -16.73
N PHE A 38 -22.66 3.60 -16.20
CA PHE A 38 -22.05 3.66 -14.87
C PHE A 38 -23.09 3.90 -13.76
N LYS A 39 -23.06 3.04 -12.72
CA LYS A 39 -24.10 3.02 -11.67
C LYS A 39 -23.67 3.61 -10.33
N LYS A 40 -22.40 3.98 -10.15
CA LYS A 40 -21.91 4.54 -8.88
C LYS A 40 -22.13 6.07 -8.85
N ARG A 41 -21.84 6.69 -7.70
CA ARG A 41 -22.03 8.13 -7.45
C ARG A 41 -20.71 8.90 -7.45
N GLU A 42 -19.60 8.19 -7.59
CA GLU A 42 -18.26 8.77 -7.60
C GLU A 42 -17.32 7.92 -8.46
N VAL A 43 -16.27 8.58 -8.92
CA VAL A 43 -15.04 7.98 -9.45
C VAL A 43 -13.88 8.41 -8.56
N THR A 44 -12.80 7.63 -8.54
CA THR A 44 -11.63 7.94 -7.70
C THR A 44 -10.41 8.13 -8.58
N LEU A 45 -9.78 9.30 -8.52
CA LEU A 45 -8.49 9.55 -9.14
C LEU A 45 -7.38 9.23 -8.13
N THR A 46 -6.45 8.38 -8.51
CA THR A 46 -5.27 8.04 -7.70
C THR A 46 -3.98 8.31 -8.47
N GLY A 47 -2.94 8.75 -7.78
CA GLY A 47 -1.59 8.95 -8.31
C GLY A 47 -0.53 8.70 -7.24
N PHE A 48 0.72 9.07 -7.50
CA PHE A 48 1.78 8.99 -6.48
C PHE A 48 1.42 9.89 -5.28
N ASN A 49 1.24 9.28 -4.10
CA ASN A 49 0.80 9.92 -2.85
C ASN A 49 -0.41 10.87 -3.01
N PHE A 50 -1.30 10.53 -3.94
CA PHE A 50 -2.47 11.34 -4.28
C PHE A 50 -3.73 10.45 -4.40
N GLU A 51 -4.80 10.86 -3.75
CA GLU A 51 -6.14 10.31 -3.96
C GLU A 51 -7.19 11.43 -3.92
N LYS A 52 -8.12 11.41 -4.86
CA LYS A 52 -9.25 12.33 -4.93
C LYS A 52 -10.52 11.59 -5.35
N LYS A 53 -11.58 11.71 -4.57
CA LYS A 53 -12.92 11.29 -4.96
C LYS A 53 -13.61 12.41 -5.71
N ILE A 54 -14.16 12.10 -6.88
CA ILE A 54 -14.87 13.03 -7.75
C ILE A 54 -16.31 12.58 -7.88
N LYS A 55 -17.25 13.48 -7.62
CA LYS A 55 -18.69 13.20 -7.72
C LYS A 55 -19.07 12.92 -9.18
N PHE A 56 -19.86 11.87 -9.37
CA PHE A 56 -20.45 11.49 -10.65
C PHE A 56 -21.94 11.80 -10.65
N ASP A 57 -22.40 12.59 -11.62
CA ASP A 57 -23.80 12.90 -11.83
C ASP A 57 -24.45 11.85 -12.74
N LYS A 58 -25.40 11.11 -12.18
CA LYS A 58 -26.12 10.05 -12.89
C LYS A 58 -27.11 10.57 -13.94
N LYS A 59 -27.60 11.80 -13.81
CA LYS A 59 -28.58 12.39 -14.75
C LYS A 59 -27.90 12.76 -16.05
N THR A 60 -26.74 13.41 -15.94
CA THR A 60 -25.92 13.86 -17.07
C THR A 60 -24.88 12.82 -17.49
N ARG A 61 -24.74 11.73 -16.72
CA ARG A 61 -23.77 10.64 -16.92
C ARG A 61 -22.32 11.14 -16.92
N SER A 62 -22.04 12.20 -16.17
CA SER A 62 -20.75 12.89 -16.25
C SER A 62 -20.13 13.14 -14.87
N PHE A 63 -18.84 13.47 -14.89
CA PHE A 63 -18.10 14.01 -13.76
C PHE A 63 -17.25 15.18 -14.23
N SER A 64 -16.93 16.09 -13.30
CA SER A 64 -16.00 17.19 -13.52
C SER A 64 -15.45 17.65 -12.17
N ASP A 65 -14.15 17.95 -12.11
CA ASP A 65 -13.51 18.58 -10.96
C ASP A 65 -12.36 19.48 -11.41
N THR A 66 -12.08 20.51 -10.63
CA THR A 66 -10.94 21.41 -10.80
C THR A 66 -9.84 20.96 -9.86
N LEU A 67 -8.74 20.44 -10.43
CA LEU A 67 -7.67 19.82 -9.67
C LEU A 67 -6.41 20.68 -9.66
N ARG A 68 -5.76 20.73 -8.51
CA ARG A 68 -4.39 21.23 -8.33
C ARG A 68 -3.53 20.05 -7.93
N ILE A 69 -2.83 19.47 -8.90
CA ILE A 69 -1.88 18.38 -8.66
C ILE A 69 -0.49 18.97 -8.50
N LYS A 70 0.31 18.37 -7.60
CA LYS A 70 1.69 18.82 -7.34
C LYS A 70 2.68 18.28 -8.36
N GLU A 71 2.40 17.09 -8.89
CA GLU A 71 3.30 16.35 -9.77
C GLU A 71 2.61 16.10 -11.11
N ASN A 72 3.29 16.47 -12.20
CA ASN A 72 2.89 16.02 -13.53
C ASN A 72 3.29 14.56 -13.67
N GLY A 73 2.40 13.69 -14.14
CA GLY A 73 2.73 12.28 -14.17
C GLY A 73 1.57 11.33 -14.41
N TYR A 74 1.75 10.11 -13.93
CA TYR A 74 0.86 8.98 -14.14
C TYR A 74 -0.22 8.92 -13.05
N TYR A 75 -1.47 8.84 -13.50
CA TYR A 75 -2.65 8.73 -12.66
C TYR A 75 -3.53 7.58 -13.14
N THR A 76 -4.44 7.14 -12.27
CA THR A 76 -5.48 6.16 -12.60
C THR A 76 -6.82 6.70 -12.14
N LEU A 77 -7.76 6.87 -13.06
CA LEU A 77 -9.16 7.07 -12.74
C LEU A 77 -9.83 5.70 -12.56
N LYS A 78 -10.23 5.40 -11.34
CA LYS A 78 -10.99 4.19 -10.98
C LYS A 78 -12.48 4.48 -11.08
N ALA A 79 -13.10 4.01 -12.15
CA ALA A 79 -14.55 3.87 -12.21
C ALA A 79 -14.92 2.52 -11.59
N ASN A 80 -15.22 2.50 -10.28
CA ASN A 80 -15.48 1.27 -9.54
C ASN A 80 -14.34 0.23 -9.69
N ARG A 81 -14.52 -0.83 -10.48
CA ARG A 81 -13.52 -1.89 -10.72
C ARG A 81 -12.70 -1.69 -11.99
N LYS A 82 -13.00 -0.67 -12.78
CA LYS A 82 -12.36 -0.42 -14.09
C LYS A 82 -11.36 0.73 -13.96
N PRO A 83 -10.05 0.46 -14.04
CA PRO A 83 -9.03 1.50 -14.06
C PRO A 83 -8.92 2.11 -15.47
N VAL A 84 -8.68 3.41 -15.52
CA VAL A 84 -8.32 4.16 -16.73
C VAL A 84 -7.02 4.88 -16.42
N ASN A 85 -5.93 4.48 -17.08
CA ASN A 85 -4.61 5.09 -16.91
C ASN A 85 -4.55 6.42 -17.66
N LEU A 86 -3.95 7.42 -17.02
CA LEU A 86 -3.91 8.80 -17.48
C LEU A 86 -2.52 9.39 -17.25
N TYR A 87 -2.12 10.29 -18.14
CA TYR A 87 -1.06 11.24 -17.92
C TYR A 87 -1.70 12.62 -17.75
N LEU A 88 -1.43 13.25 -16.62
CA LEU A 88 -1.98 14.57 -16.29
C LEU A 88 -0.84 15.55 -16.03
N SER A 89 -1.08 16.81 -16.38
CA SER A 89 -0.32 17.94 -15.85
C SER A 89 -1.22 18.91 -15.14
N ASP A 90 -0.64 19.70 -14.26
CA ASP A 90 -1.25 20.77 -13.47
C ASP A 90 -2.09 21.78 -14.26
N THR A 91 -1.94 21.86 -15.58
CA THR A 91 -2.55 22.92 -16.42
C THR A 91 -3.32 22.41 -17.64
N VAL A 92 -3.16 21.14 -18.01
CA VAL A 92 -3.77 20.58 -19.22
C VAL A 92 -5.10 19.91 -18.90
N ASP A 93 -6.18 20.47 -19.44
CA ASP A 93 -7.52 19.89 -19.29
C ASP A 93 -7.59 18.53 -19.98
N THR A 94 -8.27 17.60 -19.32
CA THR A 94 -8.44 16.23 -19.80
C THR A 94 -9.89 15.84 -19.68
N LYS A 95 -10.47 15.36 -20.79
CA LYS A 95 -11.82 14.83 -20.83
C LYS A 95 -11.82 13.37 -21.28
N ILE A 96 -12.57 12.53 -20.57
CA ILE A 96 -12.59 11.08 -20.74
C ILE A 96 -14.00 10.63 -21.11
N ILE A 97 -14.14 9.83 -22.17
CA ILE A 97 -15.45 9.38 -22.67
C ILE A 97 -15.39 7.88 -22.88
N PHE A 98 -16.24 7.11 -22.20
CA PHE A 98 -16.32 5.67 -22.41
C PHE A 98 -17.65 5.06 -21.96
N ASP A 99 -17.89 3.82 -22.37
CA ASP A 99 -18.96 2.98 -21.84
C ASP A 99 -18.41 2.04 -20.77
N TYR A 100 -19.00 2.06 -19.57
CA TYR A 100 -18.61 1.16 -18.49
C TYR A 100 -18.73 -0.32 -18.87
N LYS A 101 -19.65 -0.69 -19.79
CA LYS A 101 -19.78 -2.06 -20.32
C LYS A 101 -18.73 -2.38 -21.37
N ASN A 102 -18.29 -1.40 -22.15
CA ASN A 102 -17.25 -1.54 -23.17
C ASN A 102 -16.10 -0.55 -22.89
N ALA A 103 -15.27 -0.92 -21.93
CA ALA A 103 -14.19 -0.06 -21.45
C ALA A 103 -12.93 -0.12 -22.31
N ASP A 104 -12.95 -0.87 -23.42
CA ASP A 104 -11.81 -0.96 -24.34
C ASP A 104 -11.86 0.12 -25.44
N ALA A 105 -12.99 0.84 -25.51
CA ALA A 105 -13.26 1.95 -26.41
C ALA A 105 -13.33 3.29 -25.64
N ILE A 106 -12.25 3.61 -24.92
CA ILE A 106 -12.11 4.90 -24.23
C ILE A 106 -11.59 5.93 -25.22
N LYS A 107 -12.20 7.12 -25.19
CA LYS A 107 -11.76 8.29 -25.95
C LYS A 107 -11.30 9.38 -24.99
N PHE A 108 -10.27 10.08 -25.41
CA PHE A 108 -9.72 11.22 -24.67
C PHE A 108 -9.78 12.47 -25.52
N GLU A 109 -10.11 13.58 -24.89
CA GLU A 109 -10.06 14.93 -25.47
C GLU A 109 -9.16 15.80 -24.57
N GLY A 110 -8.46 16.76 -25.18
CA GLY A 110 -7.51 17.66 -24.48
C GLY A 110 -6.07 17.49 -24.95
N GLY A 111 -5.15 18.23 -24.32
CA GLY A 111 -3.76 18.35 -24.79
C GLY A 111 -2.93 17.06 -24.73
N TYR A 112 -3.32 16.10 -23.88
CA TYR A 112 -2.67 14.79 -23.74
C TYR A 112 -3.53 13.62 -24.22
N ALA A 113 -4.48 13.89 -25.13
CA ALA A 113 -5.35 12.83 -25.67
C ALA A 113 -4.55 11.70 -26.34
N ASN A 114 -3.46 12.00 -27.05
CA ASN A 114 -2.59 11.00 -27.67
C ASN A 114 -1.88 10.11 -26.62
N ILE A 115 -1.29 10.70 -25.57
CA ILE A 115 -0.64 9.95 -24.47
C ILE A 115 -1.65 9.02 -23.78
N ASN A 116 -2.85 9.54 -23.48
CA ASN A 116 -3.88 8.76 -22.81
C ASN A 116 -4.44 7.64 -23.70
N THR A 117 -4.58 7.89 -25.00
CA THR A 117 -4.96 6.86 -25.99
C THR A 117 -3.91 5.77 -26.06
N TYR A 118 -2.63 6.13 -26.11
CA TYR A 118 -1.51 5.19 -26.06
C TYR A 118 -1.59 4.22 -24.87
N PHE A 119 -1.98 4.68 -23.67
CA PHE A 119 -2.12 3.76 -22.52
C PHE A 119 -3.22 2.70 -22.70
N VAL A 120 -4.30 3.03 -23.41
CA VAL A 120 -5.35 2.04 -23.74
C VAL A 120 -4.80 1.00 -24.71
N GLU A 121 -4.04 1.42 -25.71
CA GLU A 121 -3.40 0.53 -26.68
C GLU A 121 -2.30 -0.33 -26.03
N LYS A 122 -1.47 0.25 -25.16
CA LYS A 122 -0.44 -0.45 -24.37
C LYS A 122 -1.06 -1.56 -23.53
N ASN A 123 -2.18 -1.30 -22.86
CA ASN A 123 -2.88 -2.30 -22.06
C ASN A 123 -3.40 -3.47 -22.91
N LYS A 124 -3.82 -3.22 -24.17
CA LYS A 124 -4.26 -4.29 -25.09
C LYS A 124 -3.10 -5.20 -25.48
N LYS A 125 -1.90 -4.66 -25.67
CA LYS A 125 -0.70 -5.46 -25.99
C LYS A 125 -0.40 -6.53 -24.94
N PHE A 126 -0.72 -6.29 -23.67
CA PHE A 126 -0.56 -7.30 -22.63
C PHE A 126 -1.40 -8.56 -22.94
N GLY A 127 -2.69 -8.40 -23.26
CA GLY A 127 -3.57 -9.52 -23.59
C GLY A 127 -3.23 -10.15 -24.95
N GLU A 128 -2.83 -9.35 -25.93
CA GLU A 128 -2.45 -9.83 -27.27
C GLU A 128 -1.15 -10.66 -27.27
N ILE A 129 -0.15 -10.21 -26.53
CA ILE A 129 1.19 -10.80 -26.55
C ILE A 129 1.35 -11.77 -25.39
N LEU A 130 1.15 -11.32 -24.16
CA LEU A 130 1.43 -12.12 -22.95
C LEU A 130 0.29 -13.06 -22.58
N VAL A 131 -0.93 -12.83 -23.08
CA VAL A 131 -2.16 -13.58 -22.78
C VAL A 131 -2.60 -13.46 -21.33
N SER A 132 -1.78 -13.91 -20.38
CA SER A 132 -1.98 -13.72 -18.95
C SER A 132 -0.63 -13.77 -18.20
N ALA A 133 -0.60 -13.21 -16.99
CA ALA A 133 0.59 -13.28 -16.15
C ALA A 133 1.00 -14.73 -15.84
N ASN A 134 0.03 -15.59 -15.49
CA ASN A 134 0.32 -17.00 -15.19
C ASN A 134 0.91 -17.73 -16.40
N ASN A 135 0.34 -17.53 -17.60
CA ASN A 135 0.89 -18.16 -18.81
C ASN A 135 2.32 -17.71 -19.07
N LEU A 136 2.61 -16.41 -18.95
CA LEU A 136 3.96 -15.89 -19.13
C LEU A 136 4.95 -16.50 -18.12
N PHE A 137 4.64 -16.47 -16.83
CA PHE A 137 5.55 -16.93 -15.77
C PHE A 137 5.64 -18.45 -15.62
N SER A 138 4.83 -19.22 -16.35
CA SER A 138 4.96 -20.68 -16.45
C SER A 138 5.79 -21.14 -17.66
N LEU A 139 6.26 -20.23 -18.52
CA LEU A 139 7.15 -20.55 -19.62
C LEU A 139 8.55 -20.91 -19.09
N GLN A 140 9.26 -21.80 -19.80
CA GLN A 140 10.69 -22.04 -19.55
C GLN A 140 11.50 -20.76 -19.82
N GLU A 141 12.72 -20.68 -19.27
CA GLU A 141 13.54 -19.45 -19.29
C GLU A 141 13.69 -18.86 -20.69
N SER A 142 14.06 -19.66 -21.69
CA SER A 142 14.25 -19.20 -23.06
C SER A 142 12.97 -18.62 -23.67
N ASP A 143 11.84 -19.29 -23.44
CA ASP A 143 10.54 -18.89 -23.98
C ASP A 143 10.01 -17.64 -23.25
N PHE A 144 10.21 -17.58 -21.94
CA PHE A 144 9.90 -16.40 -21.14
C PHE A 144 10.68 -15.17 -21.63
N LEU A 145 12.00 -15.29 -21.79
CA LEU A 145 12.86 -14.19 -22.24
C LEU A 145 12.46 -13.74 -23.65
N ALA A 146 12.30 -14.68 -24.59
CA ALA A 146 11.86 -14.35 -25.95
C ALA A 146 10.49 -13.64 -25.96
N LYS A 147 9.57 -14.07 -25.08
CA LYS A 147 8.25 -13.45 -24.96
C LYS A 147 8.31 -12.05 -24.36
N MET A 148 9.18 -11.85 -23.38
CA MET A 148 9.42 -10.55 -22.77
C MET A 148 10.08 -9.57 -23.73
N ASP A 149 11.02 -10.03 -24.55
CA ASP A 149 11.66 -9.23 -25.60
C ASP A 149 10.62 -8.85 -26.67
N GLN A 150 9.83 -9.81 -27.16
CA GLN A 150 8.72 -9.54 -28.08
C GLN A 150 7.77 -8.47 -27.53
N TYR A 151 7.40 -8.58 -26.25
CA TYR A 151 6.51 -7.62 -25.61
C TYR A 151 7.14 -6.24 -25.49
N LYS A 152 8.40 -6.17 -25.04
CA LYS A 152 9.16 -4.92 -24.91
C LYS A 152 9.25 -4.17 -26.23
N GLU A 153 9.66 -4.84 -27.31
CA GLU A 153 9.78 -4.22 -28.63
C GLU A 153 8.43 -3.73 -29.15
N ALA A 154 7.38 -4.54 -28.99
CA ALA A 154 6.03 -4.14 -29.40
C ALA A 154 5.52 -2.89 -28.65
N LEU A 155 5.92 -2.68 -27.39
CA LEU A 155 5.59 -1.48 -26.64
C LEU A 155 6.41 -0.26 -27.10
N ILE A 156 7.68 -0.45 -27.42
CA ILE A 156 8.54 0.62 -27.96
C ILE A 156 7.99 1.08 -29.32
N ASP A 157 7.71 0.15 -30.22
CA ASP A 157 7.13 0.45 -31.54
C ASP A 157 5.80 1.19 -31.41
N LEU A 158 4.93 0.74 -30.50
CA LEU A 158 3.65 1.38 -30.21
C LEU A 158 3.83 2.82 -29.72
N SER A 159 4.81 3.05 -28.84
CA SER A 159 5.10 4.37 -28.29
C SER A 159 5.59 5.35 -29.36
N ILE A 160 6.38 4.87 -30.33
CA ILE A 160 6.85 5.67 -31.46
C ILE A 160 5.69 5.96 -32.43
N ALA A 161 4.88 4.96 -32.77
CA ALA A 161 3.76 5.09 -33.69
C ALA A 161 2.69 6.08 -33.22
N ASN A 162 2.56 6.28 -31.90
CA ASN A 162 1.58 7.19 -31.29
C ASN A 162 1.99 8.68 -31.29
N ASN A 163 3.12 9.05 -31.91
CA ASN A 163 3.61 10.43 -32.01
C ASN A 163 3.61 11.15 -30.64
N LEU A 164 4.14 10.46 -29.63
CA LEU A 164 4.20 10.98 -28.27
C LEU A 164 5.19 12.15 -28.18
N PRO A 165 4.97 13.16 -27.30
CA PRO A 165 5.93 14.23 -27.09
C PRO A 165 7.31 13.68 -26.72
N THR A 166 8.38 14.22 -27.30
CA THR A 166 9.75 13.69 -27.16
C THR A 166 10.17 13.45 -25.71
N ASP A 167 9.85 14.38 -24.80
CA ASP A 167 10.21 14.24 -23.39
C ASP A 167 9.40 13.14 -22.70
N PHE A 168 8.14 12.94 -23.10
CA PHE A 168 7.33 11.82 -22.60
C PHE A 168 7.83 10.50 -23.16
N LEU A 169 8.11 10.42 -24.46
CA LEU A 169 8.61 9.21 -25.13
C LEU A 169 9.89 8.68 -24.47
N LYS A 170 10.84 9.56 -24.15
CA LYS A 170 12.06 9.17 -23.42
C LYS A 170 11.75 8.52 -22.08
N LYS A 171 10.82 9.10 -21.31
CA LYS A 171 10.39 8.55 -20.01
C LYS A 171 9.63 7.24 -20.17
N GLU A 172 8.80 7.13 -21.19
CA GLU A 172 8.01 5.93 -21.45
C GLU A 172 8.88 4.75 -21.89
N VAL A 173 9.87 4.96 -22.78
CA VAL A 173 10.85 3.93 -23.15
C VAL A 173 11.61 3.43 -21.91
N LYS A 174 11.99 4.35 -21.02
CA LYS A 174 12.62 4.01 -19.75
C LYS A 174 11.66 3.21 -18.84
N ASN A 175 10.39 3.58 -18.78
CA ASN A 175 9.36 2.85 -18.03
C ASN A 175 9.11 1.45 -18.58
N ILE A 176 9.04 1.29 -19.90
CA ILE A 176 8.93 -0.02 -20.56
C ILE A 176 10.14 -0.89 -20.17
N ASN A 177 11.34 -0.32 -20.14
CA ASN A 177 12.52 -1.05 -19.70
C ASN A 177 12.44 -1.45 -18.21
N TYR A 178 11.96 -0.58 -17.32
CA TYR A 178 11.73 -0.96 -15.92
C TYR A 178 10.66 -2.05 -15.77
N GLU A 179 9.57 -1.98 -16.54
CA GLU A 179 8.54 -3.03 -16.57
C GLU A 179 9.11 -4.37 -17.03
N TYR A 180 9.94 -4.35 -18.09
CA TYR A 180 10.69 -5.51 -18.55
C TYR A 180 11.51 -6.08 -17.39
N LEU A 181 12.47 -5.31 -16.86
CA LEU A 181 13.38 -5.71 -15.79
C LEU A 181 12.66 -6.24 -14.54
N ARG A 182 11.56 -5.62 -14.11
CA ARG A 182 10.75 -6.11 -12.98
C ARG A 182 10.17 -7.50 -13.23
N ASN A 183 9.77 -7.80 -14.47
CA ASN A 183 9.28 -9.14 -14.79
C ASN A 183 10.41 -10.17 -14.76
N LEU A 184 11.63 -9.85 -15.22
CA LEU A 184 12.77 -10.77 -15.07
C LEU A 184 13.10 -11.01 -13.58
N SER A 185 13.11 -9.96 -12.74
CA SER A 185 13.40 -10.12 -11.31
C SER A 185 12.36 -10.98 -10.59
N ASN A 186 11.13 -11.01 -11.10
CA ASN A 186 10.03 -11.80 -10.55
C ASN A 186 9.99 -13.24 -11.09
N TYR A 187 10.72 -13.54 -12.16
CA TYR A 187 10.54 -14.79 -12.90
C TYR A 187 10.73 -16.03 -12.02
N GLN A 188 11.83 -16.10 -11.25
CA GLN A 188 12.14 -17.27 -10.43
C GLN A 188 11.00 -17.62 -9.46
N ASP A 189 10.58 -16.64 -8.64
CA ASP A 189 9.58 -16.86 -7.59
C ASP A 189 8.22 -17.24 -8.17
N PHE A 190 7.81 -16.57 -9.25
CA PHE A 190 6.53 -16.86 -9.89
C PHE A 190 6.56 -18.22 -10.61
N TYR A 191 7.64 -18.55 -11.31
CA TYR A 191 7.80 -19.84 -11.98
C TYR A 191 7.81 -20.98 -10.96
N ALA A 192 8.61 -20.86 -9.89
CA ALA A 192 8.66 -21.83 -8.79
C ALA A 192 7.26 -22.09 -8.21
N THR A 193 6.53 -21.02 -7.89
CA THR A 193 5.18 -21.10 -7.32
C THR A 193 4.19 -21.74 -8.29
N LEU A 194 4.18 -21.33 -9.55
CA LEU A 194 3.20 -21.80 -10.54
C LEU A 194 3.46 -23.24 -11.01
N THR A 195 4.70 -23.70 -10.89
CA THR A 195 5.11 -25.08 -11.24
C THR A 195 5.21 -26.00 -10.02
N GLU A 196 4.87 -25.50 -8.83
CA GLU A 196 4.99 -26.21 -7.55
C GLU A 196 6.42 -26.77 -7.32
N ASN A 197 7.43 -26.02 -7.78
CA ASN A 197 8.84 -26.34 -7.67
C ASN A 197 9.58 -25.28 -6.84
N ASP A 198 9.39 -25.32 -5.53
CA ASP A 198 9.97 -24.36 -4.57
C ASP A 198 11.51 -24.35 -4.55
N LYS A 199 12.16 -25.35 -5.17
CA LYS A 199 13.63 -25.44 -5.29
C LYS A 199 14.15 -24.91 -6.63
N PHE A 200 13.28 -24.40 -7.49
CA PHE A 200 13.68 -23.84 -8.77
C PHE A 200 14.58 -22.62 -8.55
N VAL A 201 15.74 -22.63 -9.22
CA VAL A 201 16.67 -21.51 -9.29
C VAL A 201 16.95 -21.29 -10.77
N VAL A 202 16.94 -20.03 -11.19
CA VAL A 202 17.24 -19.68 -12.58
C VAL A 202 18.66 -20.08 -12.98
N SER A 203 18.89 -20.31 -14.27
CA SER A 203 20.23 -20.59 -14.78
C SER A 203 21.21 -19.45 -14.48
N ALA A 204 22.51 -19.77 -14.44
CA ALA A 204 23.57 -18.78 -14.16
C ALA A 204 23.62 -17.65 -15.20
N ASP A 205 23.16 -17.92 -16.43
CA ASP A 205 23.12 -16.96 -17.53
C ASP A 205 21.81 -16.14 -17.54
N PHE A 206 20.84 -16.48 -16.68
CA PHE A 206 19.60 -15.73 -16.59
C PHE A 206 19.89 -14.29 -16.13
N PRO A 207 19.34 -13.25 -16.80
CA PRO A 207 19.63 -11.87 -16.44
C PRO A 207 19.23 -11.57 -15.00
N ASN A 208 20.09 -10.87 -14.26
CA ASN A 208 19.79 -10.34 -12.93
C ASN A 208 19.67 -8.81 -12.97
N PRO A 209 18.45 -8.27 -13.14
CA PRO A 209 18.20 -6.83 -13.21
C PRO A 209 18.54 -6.04 -11.95
N LEU A 210 18.63 -6.71 -10.81
CA LEU A 210 18.86 -6.06 -9.52
C LEU A 210 20.35 -5.83 -9.26
N LYS A 211 21.23 -6.51 -10.01
CA LYS A 211 22.66 -6.28 -9.98
C LYS A 211 22.96 -4.85 -10.45
N ASN A 212 23.57 -4.05 -9.58
CA ASN A 212 23.89 -2.61 -9.80
C ASN A 212 22.66 -1.71 -10.00
N PHE A 213 21.54 -1.99 -9.32
CA PHE A 213 20.34 -1.14 -9.36
C PHE A 213 20.65 0.31 -8.95
N ASN A 214 19.99 1.29 -9.58
CA ASN A 214 20.16 2.71 -9.24
C ASN A 214 19.18 3.12 -8.14
N TYR A 215 19.69 3.59 -7.00
CA TYR A 215 18.89 4.00 -5.83
C TYR A 215 18.63 5.52 -5.76
N SER A 216 19.00 6.27 -6.80
CA SER A 216 19.13 7.74 -6.72
C SER A 216 18.21 8.51 -7.66
N SER A 217 17.25 7.87 -8.34
CA SER A 217 16.33 8.59 -9.25
C SER A 217 14.97 8.88 -8.61
N GLY A 218 14.78 10.11 -8.12
CA GLY A 218 13.47 10.59 -7.66
C GLY A 218 12.43 10.70 -8.78
N GLU A 219 12.84 11.12 -9.98
CA GLU A 219 11.94 11.20 -11.13
C GLU A 219 11.37 9.82 -11.51
N ASP A 220 12.22 8.80 -11.60
CA ASP A 220 11.77 7.43 -11.87
C ASP A 220 10.93 6.90 -10.70
N TYR A 221 11.30 7.26 -9.47
CA TYR A 221 10.54 6.89 -8.28
C TYR A 221 9.12 7.44 -8.31
N VAL A 222 8.87 8.66 -8.81
CA VAL A 222 7.52 9.21 -8.96
C VAL A 222 6.78 8.59 -10.15
N ASN A 223 7.48 8.40 -11.27
CA ASN A 223 6.86 8.13 -12.57
C ASN A 223 6.82 6.66 -12.98
N SER A 224 7.48 5.77 -12.25
CA SER A 224 7.57 4.35 -12.60
C SER A 224 7.19 3.45 -11.43
N TYR A 225 6.05 2.78 -11.55
CA TYR A 225 5.68 1.74 -10.58
C TYR A 225 6.69 0.59 -10.57
N ALA A 226 7.21 0.21 -11.73
CA ALA A 226 8.15 -0.90 -11.85
C ALA A 226 9.48 -0.58 -11.16
N TYR A 227 10.05 0.61 -11.37
CA TYR A 227 11.24 1.07 -10.64
C TYR A 227 11.03 1.06 -9.13
N ARG A 228 9.92 1.62 -8.63
CA ARG A 228 9.61 1.62 -7.18
C ARG A 228 9.61 0.20 -6.61
N LYS A 229 8.99 -0.75 -7.32
CA LYS A 229 8.92 -2.13 -6.86
C LYS A 229 10.28 -2.81 -6.86
N MET A 230 11.07 -2.62 -7.91
CA MET A 230 12.45 -3.14 -7.95
C MET A 230 13.31 -2.57 -6.83
N LEU A 231 13.21 -1.26 -6.57
CA LEU A 231 13.89 -0.60 -5.46
C LEU A 231 13.49 -1.19 -4.11
N GLU A 232 12.19 -1.34 -3.86
CA GLU A 232 11.66 -1.95 -2.62
C GLU A 232 12.16 -3.39 -2.44
N THR A 233 12.13 -4.21 -3.50
CA THR A 233 12.64 -5.59 -3.49
C THR A 233 14.12 -5.64 -3.18
N GLN A 234 14.92 -4.78 -3.80
CA GLN A 234 16.36 -4.76 -3.59
C GLN A 234 16.73 -4.29 -2.17
N LEU A 235 15.99 -3.32 -1.61
CA LEU A 235 16.13 -2.93 -0.22
C LEU A 235 15.73 -4.06 0.74
N GLU A 236 14.74 -4.89 0.38
CA GLU A 236 14.39 -6.11 1.15
C GLU A 236 15.49 -7.16 1.15
N VAL A 237 16.16 -7.37 0.01
CA VAL A 237 17.32 -8.28 -0.07
C VAL A 237 18.44 -7.76 0.83
N ILE A 238 18.84 -6.50 0.67
CA ILE A 238 19.94 -5.90 1.45
C ILE A 238 19.62 -5.88 2.95
N ALA A 239 18.40 -5.51 3.33
CA ALA A 239 18.00 -5.48 4.73
C ALA A 239 18.01 -6.88 5.36
N LYS A 240 17.60 -7.93 4.62
CA LYS A 240 17.68 -9.31 5.09
C LYS A 240 19.12 -9.78 5.25
N GLU A 241 20.00 -9.46 4.30
CA GLU A 241 21.43 -9.80 4.36
C GLU A 241 22.14 -9.09 5.53
N LYS A 242 21.77 -7.84 5.81
CA LYS A 242 22.32 -7.05 6.93
C LYS A 242 21.74 -7.44 8.30
N ASN A 243 20.55 -8.04 8.34
CA ASN A 243 19.89 -8.35 9.60
C ASN A 243 20.44 -9.67 10.18
N GLU A 244 21.20 -9.55 11.26
CA GLU A 244 21.73 -10.69 12.01
C GLU A 244 20.59 -11.58 12.55
N GLU A 245 20.93 -12.84 12.86
CA GLU A 245 19.97 -13.78 13.45
C GLU A 245 19.45 -13.23 14.79
N GLY A 246 18.12 -13.14 14.94
CA GLY A 246 17.49 -12.53 16.12
C GLY A 246 17.47 -10.99 16.12
N GLY A 247 17.99 -10.33 15.06
CA GLY A 247 17.96 -8.87 14.91
C GLY A 247 16.58 -8.30 14.58
N ASP A 248 16.40 -7.01 14.86
CA ASP A 248 15.20 -6.24 14.53
C ASP A 248 15.18 -5.84 13.05
N TYR A 249 14.60 -6.71 12.22
CA TYR A 249 14.50 -6.52 10.77
C TYR A 249 13.90 -5.16 10.37
N TYR A 250 12.90 -4.66 11.12
CA TYR A 250 12.25 -3.40 10.78
C TYR A 250 13.16 -2.21 11.02
N LEU A 251 13.94 -2.25 12.11
CA LEU A 251 14.97 -1.26 12.38
C LEU A 251 16.07 -1.29 11.31
N THR A 252 16.61 -2.47 11.00
CA THR A 252 17.62 -2.66 9.95
C THR A 252 17.12 -2.20 8.59
N TYR A 253 15.84 -2.37 8.30
CA TYR A 253 15.24 -1.86 7.05
C TYR A 253 15.25 -0.33 6.99
N LEU A 254 14.92 0.38 8.07
CA LEU A 254 14.98 1.85 8.11
C LEU A 254 16.41 2.35 7.88
N GLU A 255 17.40 1.71 8.49
CA GLU A 255 18.81 2.02 8.28
C GLU A 255 19.26 1.73 6.85
N THR A 256 18.77 0.63 6.26
CA THR A 256 19.03 0.27 4.87
C THR A 256 18.47 1.33 3.92
N ILE A 257 17.25 1.85 4.13
CA ILE A 257 16.74 2.96 3.32
C ILE A 257 17.64 4.20 3.47
N GLN A 258 18.04 4.52 4.71
CA GLN A 258 18.86 5.70 4.97
C GLN A 258 20.22 5.64 4.29
N THR A 259 20.83 4.46 4.22
CA THR A 259 22.18 4.23 3.68
C THR A 259 22.19 4.02 2.17
N GLU A 260 21.23 3.30 1.62
CA GLU A 260 21.24 2.92 0.20
C GLU A 260 20.51 3.94 -0.69
N VAL A 261 19.46 4.59 -0.20
CA VAL A 261 18.65 5.52 -1.01
C VAL A 261 19.21 6.93 -0.88
N ASN A 262 19.61 7.54 -1.98
CA ASN A 262 20.20 8.89 -1.96
C ASN A 262 19.19 9.99 -2.32
N ASP A 263 18.18 9.67 -3.12
CA ASP A 263 17.16 10.65 -3.51
C ASP A 263 16.27 11.03 -2.32
N PRO A 264 16.16 12.32 -1.94
CA PRO A 264 15.41 12.72 -0.76
C PRO A 264 13.91 12.41 -0.82
N LEU A 265 13.29 12.50 -2.01
CA LEU A 265 11.86 12.23 -2.18
C LEU A 265 11.59 10.74 -2.00
N ALA A 266 12.35 9.90 -2.72
CA ALA A 266 12.24 8.45 -2.61
C ALA A 266 12.51 7.98 -1.18
N LYS A 267 13.57 8.50 -0.55
CA LYS A 267 13.96 8.18 0.83
C LYS A 267 12.82 8.47 1.80
N ASN A 268 12.28 9.69 1.80
CA ASN A 268 11.23 10.08 2.75
C ASN A 268 9.95 9.26 2.59
N ASP A 269 9.55 8.98 1.34
CA ASP A 269 8.38 8.15 1.07
C ASP A 269 8.59 6.70 1.50
N LEU A 270 9.75 6.11 1.21
CA LEU A 270 10.10 4.74 1.63
C LEU A 270 10.20 4.62 3.15
N LEU A 271 10.88 5.56 3.81
CA LEU A 271 10.97 5.63 5.26
C LEU A 271 9.57 5.65 5.87
N TYR A 272 8.70 6.54 5.42
CA TYR A 272 7.34 6.65 5.97
C TYR A 272 6.52 5.38 5.73
N LYS A 273 6.53 4.83 4.52
CA LYS A 273 5.80 3.59 4.19
C LYS A 273 6.25 2.42 5.07
N LYS A 274 7.55 2.25 5.25
CA LYS A 274 8.12 1.16 6.06
C LYS A 274 7.93 1.43 7.55
N ALA A 275 8.07 2.67 8.01
CA ALA A 275 7.81 3.06 9.41
C ALA A 275 6.35 2.84 9.81
N LYS A 276 5.40 3.28 8.99
CA LYS A 276 3.96 3.17 9.26
C LYS A 276 3.49 1.73 9.50
N ASN A 277 4.13 0.78 8.83
CA ASN A 277 3.85 -0.65 8.95
C ASN A 277 4.74 -1.32 10.00
N GLY A 278 6.02 -0.97 10.06
CA GLY A 278 7.04 -1.62 10.90
C GLY A 278 7.03 -1.19 12.36
N ILE A 279 6.55 0.01 12.69
CA ILE A 279 6.58 0.51 14.08
C ILE A 279 5.81 -0.39 15.06
N THR A 280 4.81 -1.14 14.58
CA THR A 280 4.08 -2.10 15.42
C THR A 280 4.80 -3.41 15.63
N PHE A 281 5.88 -3.69 14.91
CA PHE A 281 6.56 -4.99 14.90
C PHE A 281 8.05 -4.92 15.25
N THR A 282 8.63 -3.72 15.32
CA THR A 282 9.99 -3.52 15.83
C THR A 282 10.07 -3.97 17.29
N ASP A 283 11.17 -4.64 17.61
CA ASP A 283 11.50 -5.04 18.98
C ASP A 283 12.06 -3.85 19.78
N ASN A 284 12.67 -2.88 19.08
CA ASN A 284 13.30 -1.70 19.66
C ASN A 284 12.53 -0.40 19.35
N LEU A 285 11.27 -0.33 19.81
CA LEU A 285 10.33 0.76 19.52
C LEU A 285 10.91 2.19 19.69
N LYS A 286 11.67 2.45 20.77
CA LYS A 286 12.26 3.78 21.01
C LYS A 286 13.33 4.10 19.96
N GLU A 287 14.24 3.16 19.71
CA GLU A 287 15.33 3.38 18.75
C GLU A 287 14.78 3.52 17.31
N PHE A 288 13.79 2.69 16.96
CA PHE A 288 13.07 2.80 15.70
C PHE A 288 12.45 4.19 15.50
N HIS A 289 11.77 4.70 16.53
CA HIS A 289 11.20 6.05 16.51
C HIS A 289 12.30 7.11 16.37
N ASP A 290 13.34 7.06 17.20
CA ASP A 290 14.42 8.04 17.19
C ASP A 290 15.14 8.08 15.82
N LYS A 291 15.45 6.91 15.24
CA LYS A 291 16.06 6.83 13.89
C LYS A 291 15.12 7.35 12.81
N PHE A 292 13.83 7.01 12.86
CA PHE A 292 12.87 7.58 11.92
C PHE A 292 12.82 9.11 11.99
N MET A 293 12.80 9.67 13.21
CA MET A 293 12.81 11.12 13.43
C MET A 293 14.10 11.78 12.93
N GLN A 294 15.24 11.08 13.00
CA GLN A 294 16.51 11.52 12.46
C GLN A 294 16.57 11.45 10.93
N TYR A 295 16.01 10.40 10.32
CA TYR A 295 16.18 10.13 8.88
C TYR A 295 15.13 10.82 8.02
N SER A 296 13.89 10.94 8.51
CA SER A 296 12.82 11.65 7.80
C SER A 296 13.06 13.16 7.88
N THR A 297 12.80 13.86 6.78
CA THR A 297 12.74 15.33 6.73
C THR A 297 11.31 15.85 6.60
N ASP A 298 10.32 14.96 6.47
CA ASP A 298 8.91 15.33 6.35
C ASP A 298 8.23 15.42 7.74
N GLU A 299 7.80 16.63 8.11
CA GLU A 299 7.20 16.92 9.42
C GLU A 299 5.83 16.28 9.63
N MET A 300 5.05 16.06 8.55
CA MET A 300 3.77 15.37 8.65
C MET A 300 4.00 13.89 8.95
N HIS A 301 4.94 13.26 8.24
CA HIS A 301 5.33 11.87 8.50
C HIS A 301 5.89 11.70 9.92
N LYS A 302 6.77 12.60 10.38
CA LYS A 302 7.29 12.62 11.76
C LYS A 302 6.19 12.68 12.80
N LYS A 303 5.20 13.55 12.60
CA LYS A 303 4.06 13.68 13.50
C LYS A 303 3.27 12.37 13.58
N GLU A 304 2.87 11.79 12.44
CA GLU A 304 2.09 10.55 12.43
C GLU A 304 2.82 9.35 13.07
N ILE A 305 4.12 9.23 12.82
CA ILE A 305 4.93 8.17 13.43
C ILE A 305 5.13 8.41 14.93
N SER A 306 5.27 9.66 15.37
CA SER A 306 5.33 10.01 16.80
C SER A 306 4.02 9.71 17.52
N GLU A 307 2.87 9.98 16.90
CA GLU A 307 1.56 9.59 17.44
C GLU A 307 1.47 8.07 17.63
N SER A 308 1.91 7.29 16.64
CA SER A 308 1.97 5.83 16.74
C SER A 308 2.91 5.37 17.85
N TYR A 309 4.09 5.98 17.98
CA TYR A 309 5.05 5.72 19.04
C TYR A 309 4.47 5.98 20.43
N HIS A 310 3.79 7.10 20.64
CA HIS A 310 3.20 7.44 21.93
C HIS A 310 2.10 6.46 22.35
N ILE A 311 1.29 5.99 21.40
CA ILE A 311 0.28 4.94 21.64
C ILE A 311 0.97 3.63 22.06
N LEU A 312 1.96 3.18 21.27
CA LEU A 312 2.65 1.91 21.49
C LEU A 312 3.53 1.91 22.75
N LYS A 313 4.07 3.06 23.15
CA LYS A 313 4.81 3.21 24.41
C LYS A 313 3.94 2.86 25.62
N ALA A 314 2.65 3.19 25.58
CA ALA A 314 1.71 2.85 26.64
C ALA A 314 1.38 1.35 26.71
N THR A 315 1.69 0.58 25.67
CA THR A 315 1.50 -0.87 25.59
C THR A 315 2.81 -1.64 25.40
N ALA A 316 3.94 -1.03 25.72
CA ALA A 316 5.24 -1.69 25.69
C ALA A 316 5.37 -2.77 26.78
N LYS A 317 6.37 -3.65 26.66
CA LYS A 317 6.71 -4.65 27.68
C LYS A 317 6.85 -3.99 29.06
N GLY A 318 6.24 -4.60 30.08
CA GLY A 318 6.18 -4.13 31.46
C GLY A 318 5.07 -3.12 31.77
N GLN A 319 4.36 -2.59 30.76
CA GLN A 319 3.22 -1.70 31.00
C GLN A 319 1.95 -2.48 31.35
N PRO A 320 0.99 -1.88 32.09
CA PRO A 320 -0.31 -2.49 32.33
C PRO A 320 -1.08 -2.70 31.01
N ALA A 321 -1.69 -3.87 30.86
CA ALA A 321 -2.50 -4.17 29.69
C ALA A 321 -3.81 -3.32 29.66
N PRO A 322 -4.14 -2.70 28.52
CA PRO A 322 -5.46 -2.11 28.30
C PRO A 322 -6.59 -3.11 28.56
N LYS A 323 -7.53 -2.73 29.42
CA LYS A 323 -8.64 -3.60 29.80
C LYS A 323 -9.66 -3.74 28.68
N PHE A 324 -10.12 -4.97 28.46
CA PHE A 324 -11.41 -5.26 27.83
C PHE A 324 -12.38 -5.79 28.89
N SER A 325 -13.68 -5.58 28.67
CA SER A 325 -14.71 -5.93 29.64
C SER A 325 -15.96 -6.45 28.97
N ASN A 326 -16.63 -7.38 29.64
CA ASN A 326 -17.95 -7.90 29.29
C ASN A 326 -18.04 -8.47 27.85
N PHE A 327 -17.01 -9.17 27.38
CA PHE A 327 -17.10 -9.88 26.11
C PHE A 327 -17.89 -11.17 26.26
N GLU A 328 -18.71 -11.50 25.26
CA GLU A 328 -19.49 -12.74 25.28
C GLU A 328 -18.53 -13.92 25.28
N ASN A 329 -18.73 -14.86 26.21
CA ASN A 329 -17.94 -16.08 26.29
C ASN A 329 -18.74 -17.21 25.64
N TYR A 330 -18.10 -17.98 24.76
CA TYR A 330 -18.73 -19.12 24.10
C TYR A 330 -19.29 -20.16 25.08
N LYS A 331 -18.66 -20.36 26.24
CA LYS A 331 -19.14 -21.24 27.32
C LYS A 331 -20.32 -20.66 28.11
N GLY A 332 -20.79 -19.46 27.74
CA GLY A 332 -21.87 -18.73 28.39
C GLY A 332 -21.37 -17.61 29.30
N GLY A 333 -22.24 -16.62 29.51
CA GLY A 333 -21.93 -15.43 30.30
C GLY A 333 -20.98 -14.47 29.57
N THR A 334 -20.30 -13.64 30.35
CA THR A 334 -19.35 -12.66 29.86
C THR A 334 -18.02 -12.77 30.58
N THR A 335 -16.94 -12.35 29.94
CA THR A 335 -15.59 -12.38 30.51
C THR A 335 -14.87 -11.06 30.23
N SER A 336 -14.20 -10.55 31.25
CA SER A 336 -13.34 -9.37 31.23
C SER A 336 -11.88 -9.77 31.44
N LEU A 337 -10.94 -8.85 31.17
CA LEU A 337 -9.52 -9.11 31.43
C LEU A 337 -9.26 -9.46 32.90
N ASP A 338 -9.88 -8.72 33.84
CA ASP A 338 -9.70 -8.95 35.28
C ASP A 338 -10.16 -10.37 35.71
N ASP A 339 -11.23 -10.90 35.11
CA ASP A 339 -11.71 -12.26 35.39
C ASP A 339 -10.68 -13.33 35.00
N LEU A 340 -9.87 -13.05 33.98
CA LEU A 340 -8.80 -13.93 33.51
C LEU A 340 -7.56 -13.82 34.40
N LEU A 341 -7.16 -12.60 34.74
CA LEU A 341 -5.98 -12.33 35.59
C LEU A 341 -6.15 -12.90 37.01
N ASN A 342 -7.37 -12.86 37.55
CA ASN A 342 -7.68 -13.44 38.87
C ASN A 342 -7.40 -14.95 38.99
N LYS A 343 -7.20 -15.65 37.86
CA LYS A 343 -6.80 -17.07 37.85
C LYS A 343 -5.30 -17.28 38.12
N GLY A 344 -4.49 -16.22 38.09
CA GLY A 344 -3.06 -16.26 38.41
C GLY A 344 -2.17 -16.88 37.32
N ASN A 345 -2.68 -17.07 36.11
CA ASN A 345 -1.95 -17.63 34.98
C ASN A 345 -1.48 -16.53 34.02
N TYR A 346 -0.41 -16.80 33.28
CA TYR A 346 -0.10 -16.03 32.07
C TYR A 346 -1.24 -16.18 31.07
N LEU A 347 -1.50 -15.14 30.29
CA LEU A 347 -2.47 -15.15 29.20
C LEU A 347 -1.73 -15.11 27.87
N TYR A 348 -1.96 -16.10 27.00
CA TYR A 348 -1.62 -16.01 25.58
C TYR A 348 -2.89 -15.69 24.80
N ILE A 349 -2.97 -14.46 24.31
CA ILE A 349 -4.16 -13.92 23.66
C ILE A 349 -3.93 -13.91 22.15
N ASP A 350 -4.82 -14.55 21.40
CA ASP A 350 -4.93 -14.36 19.96
C ASP A 350 -6.14 -13.49 19.62
N VAL A 351 -5.92 -12.48 18.78
CA VAL A 351 -6.98 -11.62 18.25
C VAL A 351 -7.24 -12.04 16.81
N TRP A 352 -8.48 -12.43 16.52
CA TRP A 352 -8.82 -13.08 15.26
C TRP A 352 -10.19 -12.64 14.72
N ALA A 353 -10.48 -13.08 13.49
CA ALA A 353 -11.81 -12.89 12.90
C ALA A 353 -12.17 -14.01 11.90
N THR A 354 -13.47 -14.27 11.71
CA THR A 354 -14.00 -15.32 10.84
C THR A 354 -13.65 -15.17 9.36
N TRP A 355 -13.32 -13.95 8.92
CA TRP A 355 -12.89 -13.61 7.57
C TRP A 355 -11.36 -13.62 7.39
N CYS A 356 -10.59 -13.75 8.47
CA CYS A 356 -9.13 -13.73 8.46
C CYS A 356 -8.58 -15.10 8.04
N ALA A 357 -8.02 -15.20 6.83
CA ALA A 357 -7.44 -16.45 6.32
C ALA A 357 -6.18 -16.86 7.09
N TYR A 358 -5.30 -15.92 7.44
CA TYR A 358 -4.08 -16.21 8.20
C TYR A 358 -4.39 -16.71 9.61
N CYS A 359 -5.36 -16.10 10.31
CA CYS A 359 -5.82 -16.58 11.61
C CYS A 359 -6.23 -18.04 11.58
N LYS A 360 -6.97 -18.46 10.53
CA LYS A 360 -7.39 -19.85 10.37
C LYS A 360 -6.24 -20.84 10.14
N ARG A 361 -5.09 -20.39 9.65
CA ARG A 361 -3.89 -21.23 9.51
C ARG A 361 -3.21 -21.48 10.85
N GLU A 362 -3.32 -20.53 11.79
CA GLU A 362 -2.73 -20.64 13.12
C GLU A 362 -3.58 -21.49 14.08
N ILE A 363 -4.90 -21.58 13.88
CA ILE A 363 -5.82 -22.30 14.79
C ILE A 363 -5.38 -23.75 15.08
N PRO A 364 -5.02 -24.60 14.09
CA PRO A 364 -4.60 -25.97 14.38
C PRO A 364 -3.34 -26.04 15.25
N LEU A 365 -2.41 -25.10 15.05
CA LEU A 365 -1.18 -25.01 15.84
C LEU A 365 -1.46 -24.51 17.25
N LEU A 366 -2.38 -23.55 17.39
CA LEU A 366 -2.84 -23.06 18.69
C LEU A 366 -3.49 -24.18 19.51
N LYS A 367 -4.32 -25.02 18.89
CA LYS A 367 -4.93 -26.20 19.52
C LYS A 367 -3.86 -27.15 20.07
N ASN A 368 -2.83 -27.45 19.27
CA ASN A 368 -1.73 -28.31 19.72
C ASN A 368 -0.98 -27.72 20.92
N LEU A 369 -0.72 -26.41 20.91
CA LEU A 369 -0.10 -25.71 22.05
C LEU A 369 -0.98 -25.74 23.30
N GLU A 370 -2.29 -25.59 23.15
CA GLU A 370 -3.23 -25.70 24.27
C GLU A 370 -3.22 -27.08 24.92
N GLU A 371 -3.12 -28.15 24.13
CA GLU A 371 -3.00 -29.52 24.61
C GLU A 371 -1.66 -29.75 25.31
N GLU A 372 -0.56 -29.28 24.73
CA GLU A 372 0.81 -29.42 25.27
C GLU A 372 0.99 -28.68 26.60
N TYR A 373 0.47 -27.46 26.70
CA TYR A 373 0.57 -26.61 27.89
C TYR A 373 -0.62 -26.80 28.85
N HIS A 374 -1.41 -27.86 28.69
CA HIS A 374 -2.51 -28.18 29.58
C HIS A 374 -2.03 -28.38 31.03
N GLY A 375 -2.67 -27.69 31.97
CA GLY A 375 -2.32 -27.75 33.39
C GLY A 375 -1.08 -26.91 33.78
N LYS A 376 -0.45 -26.22 32.84
CA LYS A 376 0.59 -25.23 33.13
C LYS A 376 -0.01 -23.89 33.57
N LYS A 377 0.84 -22.96 34.02
CA LYS A 377 0.43 -21.60 34.41
C LYS A 377 0.17 -20.68 33.20
N LEU A 378 -0.50 -21.20 32.18
CA LEU A 378 -0.78 -20.51 30.92
C LEU A 378 -2.26 -20.73 30.54
N THR A 379 -2.93 -19.65 30.14
CA THR A 379 -4.31 -19.66 29.67
C THR A 379 -4.38 -19.07 28.27
N PHE A 380 -4.94 -19.84 27.36
CA PHE A 380 -5.16 -19.43 25.97
C PHE A 380 -6.52 -18.75 25.83
N VAL A 381 -6.52 -17.56 25.22
CA VAL A 381 -7.70 -16.70 25.09
C VAL A 381 -7.82 -16.17 23.68
N SER A 382 -8.80 -16.67 22.93
CA SER A 382 -9.08 -16.21 21.58
C SER A 382 -10.17 -15.16 21.57
N ILE A 383 -9.84 -13.95 21.12
CA ILE A 383 -10.77 -12.81 21.07
C ILE A 383 -11.14 -12.51 19.61
N SER A 384 -12.40 -12.79 19.27
CA SER A 384 -12.96 -12.41 17.98
C SER A 384 -13.32 -10.91 17.94
N VAL A 385 -12.78 -10.22 16.94
CA VAL A 385 -13.10 -8.82 16.58
C VAL A 385 -14.06 -8.73 15.40
N ASP A 386 -14.88 -9.77 15.24
CA ASP A 386 -16.02 -9.75 14.34
C ASP A 386 -17.13 -8.83 14.87
N ASP A 387 -17.83 -8.14 13.96
CA ASP A 387 -19.02 -7.39 14.33
C ASP A 387 -20.22 -8.33 14.56
N LYS A 388 -21.28 -7.81 15.18
CA LYS A 388 -22.50 -8.58 15.50
C LYS A 388 -23.08 -9.41 14.35
N LYS A 389 -22.89 -9.01 13.09
CA LYS A 389 -23.45 -9.74 11.93
C LYS A 389 -22.78 -11.08 11.71
N GLN A 390 -21.56 -11.25 12.22
CA GLN A 390 -20.72 -12.43 12.04
C GLN A 390 -20.80 -13.37 13.26
N HIS A 391 -21.66 -13.09 14.23
CA HIS A 391 -21.77 -13.84 15.49
C HIS A 391 -22.04 -15.34 15.29
N GLU A 392 -23.02 -15.70 14.46
CA GLU A 392 -23.30 -17.12 14.16
C GLU A 392 -22.13 -17.80 13.46
N LYS A 393 -21.45 -17.08 12.57
CA LYS A 393 -20.25 -17.60 11.90
C LYS A 393 -19.09 -17.80 12.88
N TRP A 394 -18.97 -16.96 13.89
CA TRP A 394 -17.98 -17.11 14.96
C TRP A 394 -18.24 -18.41 15.74
N LYS A 395 -19.49 -18.61 16.21
CA LYS A 395 -19.89 -19.86 16.88
C LYS A 395 -19.66 -21.10 16.02
N GLN A 396 -20.06 -21.04 14.75
CA GLN A 396 -19.86 -22.15 13.82
C GLN A 396 -18.36 -22.43 13.61
N THR A 397 -17.53 -21.39 13.49
CA THR A 397 -16.09 -21.57 13.28
C THR A 397 -15.43 -22.23 14.50
N ILE A 398 -15.86 -21.90 15.72
CA ILE A 398 -15.37 -22.58 16.94
C ILE A 398 -15.66 -24.08 16.87
N VAL A 399 -16.87 -24.46 16.47
CA VAL A 399 -17.26 -25.88 16.34
C VAL A 399 -16.48 -26.56 15.20
N ASP A 400 -16.51 -25.98 13.99
CA ASP A 400 -15.90 -26.54 12.78
C ASP A 400 -14.37 -26.71 12.89
N ARG A 401 -13.74 -25.88 13.72
CA ARG A 401 -12.29 -25.90 13.94
C ARG A 401 -11.90 -26.51 15.28
N GLU A 402 -12.88 -27.03 16.02
CA GLU A 402 -12.67 -27.64 17.34
C GLU A 402 -11.83 -26.74 18.26
N MET A 403 -12.11 -25.43 18.24
CA MET A 403 -11.32 -24.47 19.00
C MET A 403 -11.52 -24.70 20.50
N THR A 404 -10.42 -24.97 21.18
CA THR A 404 -10.35 -25.15 22.62
C THR A 404 -10.01 -23.82 23.30
N GLY A 405 -9.75 -23.81 24.62
CA GLY A 405 -9.41 -22.57 25.32
C GLY A 405 -10.60 -21.66 25.62
N ILE A 406 -10.33 -20.39 25.92
CA ILE A 406 -11.36 -19.38 26.21
C ILE A 406 -11.68 -18.61 24.94
N GLN A 407 -12.93 -18.74 24.48
CA GLN A 407 -13.39 -18.12 23.24
C GLN A 407 -14.29 -16.92 23.54
N LEU A 408 -13.84 -15.72 23.18
CA LEU A 408 -14.52 -14.46 23.44
C LEU A 408 -14.97 -13.76 22.16
N PHE A 409 -16.14 -13.13 22.21
CA PHE A 409 -16.68 -12.33 21.12
C PHE A 409 -16.90 -10.89 21.56
N SER A 410 -16.23 -9.96 20.88
CA SER A 410 -16.33 -8.53 21.17
C SER A 410 -17.58 -7.86 20.56
N GLY A 411 -18.15 -8.46 19.51
CA GLY A 411 -19.29 -7.92 18.76
C GLY A 411 -19.02 -6.61 18.04
N LYS A 412 -17.76 -6.20 17.93
CA LYS A 412 -17.31 -4.95 17.31
C LYS A 412 -16.04 -5.20 16.50
N LYS A 413 -15.84 -4.38 15.47
CA LYS A 413 -14.60 -4.43 14.69
C LYS A 413 -13.44 -3.92 15.52
N GLN A 414 -12.23 -4.36 15.20
CA GLN A 414 -11.01 -3.91 15.89
C GLN A 414 -10.86 -2.39 15.92
N ALA A 415 -11.31 -1.70 14.87
CA ALA A 415 -11.27 -0.25 14.78
C ALA A 415 -12.22 0.46 15.76
N ASP A 416 -13.22 -0.25 16.31
CA ASP A 416 -14.23 0.30 17.24
C ASP A 416 -13.94 -0.09 18.71
N LEU A 417 -12.82 -0.78 18.96
CA LEU A 417 -12.43 -1.29 20.27
C LEU A 417 -11.27 -0.48 20.84
N GLU A 418 -11.51 0.24 21.93
CA GLU A 418 -10.51 1.12 22.57
C GLU A 418 -9.23 0.36 22.99
N TRP A 419 -9.37 -0.84 23.57
CA TRP A 419 -8.21 -1.66 23.95
C TRP A 419 -7.38 -2.07 22.73
N ALA A 420 -8.02 -2.42 21.61
CA ALA A 420 -7.35 -2.81 20.38
C ALA A 420 -6.65 -1.61 19.71
N GLN A 421 -7.25 -0.42 19.80
CA GLN A 421 -6.62 0.84 19.35
C GLN A 421 -5.36 1.16 20.16
N LYS A 422 -5.36 0.94 21.48
CA LYS A 422 -4.19 1.14 22.36
C LYS A 422 -3.02 0.20 22.04
N PHE A 423 -3.31 -1.01 21.55
CA PHE A 423 -2.31 -1.93 20.99
C PHE A 423 -1.97 -1.66 19.52
N LEU A 424 -2.58 -0.63 18.92
CA LEU A 424 -2.47 -0.28 17.51
C LEU A 424 -2.69 -1.49 16.57
N ILE A 425 -3.70 -2.32 16.85
CA ILE A 425 -4.00 -3.53 16.07
C ILE A 425 -4.53 -3.14 14.68
N LYS A 426 -3.62 -3.03 13.72
CA LYS A 426 -3.90 -2.67 12.32
C LYS A 426 -4.23 -3.88 11.43
N GLY A 427 -3.86 -5.08 11.85
CA GLY A 427 -4.02 -6.32 11.10
C GLY A 427 -4.23 -7.52 12.02
N LEU A 428 -4.65 -8.64 11.43
CA LEU A 428 -4.90 -9.90 12.13
C LEU A 428 -4.17 -11.04 11.40
N PRO A 429 -3.73 -12.10 12.12
CA PRO A 429 -3.85 -12.27 13.57
C PRO A 429 -2.91 -11.34 14.34
N LYS A 430 -3.19 -11.16 15.63
CA LYS A 430 -2.33 -10.47 16.59
C LYS A 430 -2.22 -11.33 17.84
N PHE A 431 -1.01 -11.55 18.32
CA PHE A 431 -0.76 -12.31 19.53
C PHE A 431 -0.14 -11.44 20.63
N ILE A 432 -0.56 -11.65 21.87
CA ILE A 432 -0.14 -10.87 23.03
C ILE A 432 0.08 -11.82 24.21
N ILE A 433 1.14 -11.62 25.00
CA ILE A 433 1.34 -12.30 26.28
C ILE A 433 1.18 -11.30 27.41
N ILE A 434 0.34 -11.63 28.39
CA ILE A 434 0.10 -10.83 29.61
C ILE A 434 0.45 -11.69 30.83
N ALA A 435 1.16 -11.10 31.79
CA ALA A 435 1.51 -11.73 33.05
C ALA A 435 0.31 -11.78 34.03
N PRO A 436 0.33 -12.65 35.04
CA PRO A 436 -0.73 -12.76 36.04
C PRO A 436 -1.08 -11.45 36.76
N ASP A 437 -0.12 -10.54 36.91
CA ASP A 437 -0.30 -9.22 37.54
C ASP A 437 -0.92 -8.17 36.60
N GLY A 438 -1.23 -8.55 35.35
CA GLY A 438 -1.80 -7.68 34.33
C GLY A 438 -0.78 -6.87 33.53
N THR A 439 0.52 -7.07 33.74
CA THR A 439 1.56 -6.43 32.92
C THR A 439 1.76 -7.15 31.59
N ILE A 440 2.08 -6.39 30.55
CA ILE A 440 2.35 -6.92 29.21
C ILE A 440 3.74 -7.55 29.21
N VAL A 441 3.83 -8.84 28.89
CA VAL A 441 5.12 -9.53 28.68
C VAL A 441 5.58 -9.33 27.24
N SER A 442 4.67 -9.51 26.28
CA SER A 442 4.94 -9.27 24.87
C SER A 442 3.71 -8.68 24.19
N PRO A 443 3.77 -7.42 23.69
CA PRO A 443 2.68 -6.84 22.92
C PRO A 443 2.63 -7.37 21.48
N ASN A 444 3.66 -8.08 21.01
CA ASN A 444 3.76 -8.73 19.70
C ASN A 444 4.32 -10.14 19.91
N ALA A 445 3.54 -10.98 20.60
CA ALA A 445 4.00 -12.33 20.86
C ALA A 445 4.17 -13.09 19.53
N PRO A 446 5.13 -14.01 19.44
CA PRO A 446 5.25 -14.88 18.27
C PRO A 446 3.96 -15.67 18.05
N ALA A 447 3.59 -15.87 16.79
CA ALA A 447 2.48 -16.74 16.41
C ALA A 447 2.81 -18.22 16.69
N PRO A 448 1.81 -19.10 16.81
CA PRO A 448 2.04 -20.54 16.95
C PRO A 448 2.95 -21.12 15.87
N SER A 449 2.82 -20.67 14.61
CA SER A 449 3.69 -21.05 13.50
C SER A 449 5.17 -20.66 13.65
N GLN A 450 5.51 -19.80 14.62
CA GLN A 450 6.89 -19.41 14.91
C GLN A 450 7.57 -20.34 15.93
N GLY A 451 6.90 -21.41 16.37
CA GLY A 451 7.48 -22.57 17.06
C GLY A 451 8.43 -22.19 18.19
N GLU A 452 9.72 -22.50 18.01
CA GLU A 452 10.79 -22.25 18.99
C GLU A 452 10.83 -20.82 19.52
N LYS A 453 10.53 -19.81 18.69
CA LYS A 453 10.48 -18.41 19.16
C LYS A 453 9.43 -18.20 20.23
N LEU A 454 8.28 -18.87 20.11
CA LEU A 454 7.21 -18.79 21.08
C LEU A 454 7.53 -19.62 22.34
N THR A 455 7.97 -20.86 22.15
CA THR A 455 8.25 -21.77 23.27
C THR A 455 9.40 -21.27 24.13
N ASN A 456 10.44 -20.67 23.53
CA ASN A 456 11.53 -20.04 24.29
C ASN A 456 11.02 -18.94 25.23
N ILE A 457 10.02 -18.16 24.82
CA ILE A 457 9.39 -17.17 25.71
C ILE A 457 8.65 -17.87 26.85
N PHE A 458 7.93 -18.97 26.58
CA PHE A 458 7.26 -19.73 27.62
C PHE A 458 8.24 -20.34 28.63
N ASP A 459 9.38 -20.84 28.16
CA ASP A 459 10.46 -21.40 28.99
C ASP A 459 11.12 -20.31 29.86
N GLU A 460 11.40 -19.13 29.30
CA GLU A 460 11.91 -17.96 30.03
C GLU A 460 10.95 -17.51 31.16
N LEU A 461 9.65 -17.71 30.97
CA LEU A 461 8.62 -17.43 31.97
C LEU A 461 8.39 -18.57 32.97
N GLY A 462 9.06 -19.72 32.77
CA GLY A 462 8.98 -20.90 33.64
C GLY A 462 7.63 -21.62 33.58
N ILE A 463 7.01 -21.68 32.39
CA ILE A 463 5.66 -22.25 32.18
C ILE A 463 5.66 -23.78 32.10
#